data_AF-A0A0P8W5X1-F1
#
_entry.id   AF-A0A0P8W5X1-F1
#
_cell.length_a   1.000
_cell.length_b   1.000
_cell.length_c   1.000
_cell.angle_alpha   90.00
_cell.angle_beta   90.00
_cell.angle_gamma   90.00
#
_symmetry.space_group_name_H-M   'P 1'
#
loop_
_entity.id
_entity.type
_entity.pdbx_description
1 polymer ?
#
loop_
_entity_poly.entity_id
_entity_poly.type
_entity_poly.pdbx_seq_one_letter_code
_entity_poly.pdbx_strand_id
1 'polypeptide(L)'
;MELLYIQHIMNLFYIIEKKIGLHRCFHNNEVVKLVDKNSTRLSHNKLKSKSKIWIEVDGQVVFGDGRIALFEAIEKLGSIRQAAALLGMSYRAAWGKIKSTEERLGLELIKKYTGGANSGAVLTDDAKELLDIYRQFKKDAINSVDSLFASYFNKFLKNSDNL
;
A
#
# COMPACT_ATOMS: atom_id res chain seq x y z
N MET A 1 -29.43 7.68 28.71
CA MET A 1 -30.16 7.85 27.43
C MET A 1 -29.23 7.93 26.21
N GLU A 2 -27.93 8.21 26.35
CA GLU A 2 -27.01 8.33 25.20
C GLU A 2 -26.60 7.00 24.53
N LEU A 3 -26.40 5.92 25.31
CA LEU A 3 -25.96 4.62 24.76
C LEU A 3 -27.00 3.93 23.86
N LEU A 4 -28.29 4.12 24.15
CA LEU A 4 -29.40 3.59 23.33
C LEU A 4 -29.51 4.33 21.98
N TYR A 5 -29.13 5.61 21.91
CA TYR A 5 -29.14 6.40 20.69
C TYR A 5 -28.02 5.96 19.73
N ILE A 6 -26.81 5.70 20.25
CA ILE A 6 -25.68 5.19 19.47
C ILE A 6 -25.98 3.79 18.92
N GLN A 7 -26.57 2.90 19.74
CA GLN A 7 -26.96 1.56 19.30
C GLN A 7 -28.01 1.61 18.17
N HIS A 8 -28.94 2.57 18.24
CA HIS A 8 -29.96 2.76 17.21
C HIS A 8 -29.37 3.33 15.91
N ILE A 9 -28.40 4.24 15.98
CA ILE A 9 -27.69 4.76 14.81
C ILE A 9 -26.86 3.66 14.13
N MET A 10 -26.19 2.79 14.90
CA MET A 10 -25.42 1.67 14.36
C MET A 10 -26.31 0.62 13.68
N ASN A 11 -27.47 0.31 14.25
CA ASN A 11 -28.44 -0.57 13.61
C ASN A 11 -29.02 0.04 12.33
N LEU A 12 -29.26 1.36 12.31
CA LEU A 12 -29.78 2.05 11.14
C LEU A 12 -28.74 2.09 10.01
N PHE A 13 -27.46 2.30 10.33
CA PHE A 13 -26.35 2.26 9.37
C PHE A 13 -26.23 0.87 8.71
N TYR A 14 -26.28 -0.20 9.52
CA TYR A 14 -26.23 -1.58 9.03
C TYR A 14 -27.40 -1.95 8.10
N ILE A 15 -28.61 -1.43 8.37
CA ILE A 15 -29.80 -1.67 7.53
C ILE A 15 -29.70 -0.91 6.20
N ILE A 16 -29.15 0.32 6.22
CA ILE A 16 -28.96 1.12 5.01
C ILE A 16 -27.96 0.44 4.07
N GLU A 17 -26.85 -0.08 4.59
CA GLU A 17 -25.85 -0.82 3.78
C GLU A 17 -26.45 -2.02 3.04
N LYS A 18 -27.40 -2.74 3.66
CA LYS A 18 -28.07 -3.89 3.01
C LYS A 18 -29.08 -3.50 1.93
N LYS A 19 -29.65 -2.29 1.98
CA LYS A 19 -30.76 -1.89 1.08
C LYS A 19 -30.27 -1.22 -0.22
N ILE A 20 -29.04 -0.70 -0.23
CA ILE A 20 -28.47 0.05 -1.37
C ILE A 20 -27.63 -0.79 -2.35
N GLY A 21 -27.48 -2.09 -2.13
CA GLY A 21 -26.95 -3.01 -3.16
C GLY A 21 -25.55 -2.66 -3.71
N LEU A 22 -24.71 -1.96 -2.94
CA LEU A 22 -23.37 -1.56 -3.36
C LEU A 22 -22.40 -2.75 -3.21
N HIS A 23 -22.46 -3.69 -4.15
CA HIS A 23 -21.44 -4.72 -4.32
C HIS A 23 -20.15 -4.09 -4.86
N ARG A 24 -19.26 -3.63 -3.98
CA ARG A 24 -17.82 -3.51 -4.31
C ARG A 24 -16.94 -3.89 -3.15
N CYS A 25 -16.20 -4.98 -3.38
CA CYS A 25 -14.91 -5.33 -2.80
C CYS A 25 -14.80 -5.33 -1.27
N PHE A 26 -15.16 -6.45 -0.65
CA PHE A 26 -14.24 -7.19 0.20
C PHE A 26 -14.53 -8.69 0.00
N HIS A 27 -13.57 -9.42 -0.55
CA HIS A 27 -13.60 -10.88 -0.64
C HIS A 27 -13.37 -11.43 0.78
N ASN A 28 -14.40 -11.39 1.62
CA ASN A 28 -14.44 -12.10 2.89
C ASN A 28 -15.19 -13.40 2.65
N ASN A 29 -14.46 -14.43 2.23
CA ASN A 29 -14.99 -15.80 2.18
C ASN A 29 -13.99 -16.81 2.75
N GLU A 30 -13.33 -16.45 3.86
CA GLU A 30 -12.72 -17.43 4.80
C GLU A 30 -12.80 -17.00 6.28
N VAL A 31 -13.63 -16.01 6.63
CA VAL A 31 -13.71 -15.49 8.02
C VAL A 31 -14.68 -16.28 8.90
N VAL A 32 -15.43 -17.24 8.35
CA VAL A 32 -16.46 -17.97 9.12
C VAL A 32 -16.21 -19.47 9.04
N LYS A 33 -15.25 -19.96 9.83
CA LYS A 33 -15.19 -21.33 10.38
C LYS A 33 -13.98 -21.52 11.31
N LEU A 34 -13.83 -20.70 12.35
CA LEU A 34 -12.87 -20.98 13.44
C LEU A 34 -13.45 -20.58 14.81
N VAL A 35 -14.66 -21.03 15.10
CA VAL A 35 -15.13 -21.15 16.49
C VAL A 35 -14.84 -22.58 16.92
N ASP A 36 -13.58 -22.84 17.26
CA ASP A 36 -13.19 -24.06 17.94
C ASP A 36 -13.59 -23.90 19.41
N LYS A 37 -14.59 -24.67 19.86
CA LYS A 37 -15.30 -24.40 21.14
C LYS A 37 -14.46 -24.66 22.39
N ASN A 38 -13.20 -25.11 22.29
CA ASN A 38 -12.37 -25.45 23.45
C ASN A 38 -10.88 -25.05 23.35
N SER A 39 -10.47 -24.19 22.41
CA SER A 39 -9.11 -23.59 22.42
C SER A 39 -9.06 -22.30 21.57
N THR A 40 -9.42 -21.17 22.19
CA THR A 40 -9.69 -19.88 21.51
C THR A 40 -8.59 -18.83 21.72
N ARG A 41 -7.30 -19.18 21.67
CA ARG A 41 -6.23 -18.17 21.56
C ARG A 41 -5.38 -18.40 20.32
N LEU A 42 -5.35 -17.41 19.43
CA LEU A 42 -4.41 -17.34 18.31
C LEU A 42 -2.99 -17.44 18.86
N SER A 43 -2.21 -18.44 18.41
CA SER A 43 -0.84 -18.62 18.89
C SER A 43 0.01 -17.39 18.60
N HIS A 44 0.83 -17.01 19.59
CA HIS A 44 1.65 -15.79 19.62
C HIS A 44 2.53 -15.60 18.37
N ASN A 45 2.89 -16.70 17.68
CA ASN A 45 3.73 -16.69 16.49
C ASN A 45 3.00 -16.36 15.18
N LYS A 46 1.67 -16.17 15.18
CA LYS A 46 0.90 -15.94 13.94
C LYS A 46 0.62 -14.47 13.63
N LEU A 47 0.70 -13.55 14.60
CA LEU A 47 0.36 -12.15 14.37
C LEU A 47 1.58 -11.38 13.81
N LYS A 48 1.35 -10.59 12.76
CA LYS A 48 2.37 -9.76 12.11
C LYS A 48 1.79 -8.40 11.74
N SER A 49 2.60 -7.35 11.88
CA SER A 49 2.26 -6.03 11.38
C SER A 49 2.36 -6.02 9.84
N LYS A 50 1.46 -5.29 9.18
CA LYS A 50 1.50 -5.02 7.74
C LYS A 50 1.14 -3.57 7.51
N SER A 51 2.04 -2.84 6.85
CA SER A 51 1.92 -1.41 6.65
C SER A 51 2.13 -1.05 5.18
N LYS A 52 1.27 -0.19 4.65
CA LYS A 52 1.46 0.46 3.35
C LYS A 52 1.80 1.92 3.61
N ILE A 53 2.81 2.41 2.90
CA ILE A 53 3.28 3.79 3.02
C ILE A 53 3.18 4.41 1.64
N TRP A 54 2.66 5.63 1.59
CA TRP A 54 2.61 6.44 0.39
C TRP A 54 2.85 7.90 0.76
N ILE A 55 3.33 8.69 -0.20
CA ILE A 55 3.64 10.10 -0.07
C ILE A 55 2.72 10.87 -1.01
N GLU A 56 2.22 12.00 -0.55
CA GLU A 56 1.30 12.86 -1.29
C GLU A 56 1.80 14.30 -1.32
N VAL A 57 1.40 15.02 -2.36
CA VAL A 57 1.45 16.47 -2.46
C VAL A 57 0.02 16.93 -2.74
N ASP A 58 -0.52 17.84 -1.92
CA ASP A 58 -1.89 18.36 -2.06
C ASP A 58 -2.98 17.29 -2.20
N GLY A 59 -2.89 16.23 -1.37
CA GLY A 59 -3.84 15.10 -1.39
C GLY A 59 -3.71 14.18 -2.60
N GLN A 60 -2.63 14.31 -3.36
CA GLN A 60 -2.37 13.55 -4.59
C GLN A 60 -1.09 12.72 -4.45
N VAL A 61 -1.22 11.40 -4.63
CA VAL A 61 -0.10 10.45 -4.48
C VAL A 61 1.06 10.75 -5.43
N VAL A 62 2.26 10.99 -4.89
CA VAL A 62 3.51 11.12 -5.66
C VAL A 62 4.34 9.84 -5.60
N PHE A 63 4.40 9.18 -4.43
CA PHE A 63 5.05 7.90 -4.25
C PHE A 63 4.22 6.92 -3.45
N GLY A 64 4.44 5.65 -3.75
CA GLY A 64 3.81 4.50 -3.14
C GLY A 64 4.26 3.27 -3.92
N ASP A 65 3.98 2.08 -3.40
CA ASP A 65 4.54 0.82 -3.92
C ASP A 65 4.40 0.64 -5.43
N GLY A 66 3.23 0.99 -5.99
CA GLY A 66 2.99 0.86 -7.43
C GLY A 66 3.76 1.86 -8.29
N ARG A 67 4.01 3.08 -7.80
CA ARG A 67 4.79 4.10 -8.54
C ARG A 67 6.28 3.81 -8.43
N ILE A 68 6.75 3.43 -7.23
CA ILE A 68 8.15 3.06 -7.01
C ILE A 68 8.52 1.84 -7.87
N ALA A 69 7.70 0.79 -7.85
CA ALA A 69 7.93 -0.38 -8.70
C ALA A 69 8.01 -0.03 -10.20
N LEU A 70 7.26 0.97 -10.65
CA LEU A 70 7.34 1.47 -12.03
C LEU A 70 8.68 2.13 -12.33
N PHE A 71 9.15 3.04 -11.48
CA PHE A 71 10.44 3.70 -11.68
C PHE A 71 11.61 2.71 -11.58
N GLU A 72 11.58 1.76 -10.65
CA GLU A 72 12.59 0.70 -10.53
C GLU A 72 12.61 -0.23 -11.75
N ALA A 73 11.45 -0.58 -12.28
CA ALA A 73 11.36 -1.38 -13.50
C ALA A 73 11.91 -0.61 -14.71
N ILE A 74 11.70 0.72 -14.79
CA ILE A 74 12.28 1.55 -15.85
C ILE A 74 13.80 1.61 -15.72
N GLU A 75 14.31 1.83 -14.51
CA GLU A 75 15.76 1.83 -14.24
C GLU A 75 16.42 0.52 -14.68
N LYS A 76 15.79 -0.61 -14.35
CA LYS A 76 16.32 -1.95 -14.68
C LYS A 76 16.23 -2.29 -16.17
N LEU A 77 15.13 -1.92 -16.82
CA LEU A 77 14.81 -2.38 -18.19
C LEU A 77 15.19 -1.35 -19.27
N GLY A 78 15.40 -0.09 -18.90
CA GLY A 78 15.66 0.99 -19.86
C GLY A 78 14.45 1.33 -20.74
N SER A 79 13.23 0.87 -20.39
CA SER A 79 12.04 1.01 -21.22
C SER A 79 10.75 1.10 -20.41
N ILE A 80 9.99 2.18 -20.62
CA ILE A 80 8.65 2.36 -20.02
C ILE A 80 7.68 1.29 -20.51
N ARG A 81 7.77 0.88 -21.78
CA ARG A 81 6.90 -0.16 -22.33
C ARG A 81 7.16 -1.51 -21.67
N GLN A 82 8.42 -1.90 -21.50
CA GLN A 82 8.77 -3.16 -20.84
C GLN A 82 8.41 -3.11 -19.34
N ALA A 83 8.65 -1.98 -18.67
CA ALA A 83 8.25 -1.77 -17.28
C ALA A 83 6.72 -1.88 -17.09
N ALA A 84 5.94 -1.25 -17.99
CA ALA A 84 4.48 -1.35 -17.97
C ALA A 84 4.01 -2.79 -18.15
N ALA A 85 4.60 -3.52 -19.13
CA ALA A 85 4.29 -4.93 -19.36
C ALA A 85 4.66 -5.82 -18.17
N LEU A 86 5.83 -5.61 -17.56
CA LEU A 86 6.27 -6.33 -16.35
C LEU A 86 5.28 -6.15 -15.19
N LEU A 87 4.73 -4.95 -15.04
CA LEU A 87 3.79 -4.61 -13.97
C LEU A 87 2.32 -4.85 -14.33
N GLY A 88 2.04 -5.51 -15.46
CA GLY A 88 0.68 -5.82 -15.89
C GLY A 88 -0.20 -4.59 -16.14
N MET A 89 0.39 -3.45 -16.54
CA MET A 89 -0.35 -2.23 -16.84
C MET A 89 -0.15 -1.77 -18.29
N SER A 90 -1.11 -1.01 -18.81
CA SER A 90 -0.97 -0.44 -20.16
C SER A 90 0.11 0.64 -20.18
N TYR A 91 0.77 0.81 -21.33
CA TYR A 91 1.75 1.88 -21.54
C TYR A 91 1.19 3.25 -21.18
N ARG A 92 -0.05 3.55 -21.60
CA ARG A 92 -0.76 4.80 -21.25
C ARG A 92 -0.92 4.98 -19.73
N ALA A 93 -1.21 3.90 -19.00
CA ALA A 93 -1.35 3.95 -17.55
C ALA A 93 0.00 4.12 -16.83
N ALA A 94 1.10 3.61 -17.39
CA ALA A 94 2.44 3.87 -16.88
C ALA A 94 2.86 5.32 -17.14
N TRP A 95 2.68 5.79 -18.39
CA TRP A 95 2.98 7.16 -18.80
C TRP A 95 2.22 8.20 -17.97
N GLY A 96 0.92 7.98 -17.74
CA GLY A 96 0.11 8.86 -16.89
C GLY A 96 0.60 8.92 -15.44
N LYS A 97 1.09 7.81 -14.87
CA LYS A 97 1.67 7.81 -13.52
C LYS A 97 2.95 8.63 -13.47
N ILE A 98 3.86 8.42 -14.43
CA ILE A 98 5.11 9.18 -14.55
C ILE A 98 4.79 10.66 -14.62
N LYS A 99 3.97 11.09 -15.59
CA LYS A 99 3.62 12.50 -15.76
C LYS A 99 2.95 13.11 -14.55
N SER A 100 1.99 12.41 -13.95
CA SER A 100 1.36 12.91 -12.72
C SER A 100 2.36 13.10 -11.58
N THR A 101 3.36 12.22 -11.45
CA THR A 101 4.37 12.33 -10.40
C THR A 101 5.34 13.47 -10.70
N GLU A 102 5.81 13.62 -11.94
CA GLU A 102 6.68 14.74 -12.36
C GLU A 102 6.00 16.09 -12.15
N GLU A 103 4.74 16.23 -12.56
CA GLU A 103 3.95 17.47 -12.41
C GLU A 103 3.76 17.86 -10.95
N ARG A 104 3.46 16.89 -10.08
CA ARG A 104 3.25 17.13 -8.63
C ARG A 104 4.54 17.47 -7.89
N LEU A 105 5.67 16.93 -8.34
CA LEU A 105 6.97 17.21 -7.73
C LEU A 105 7.65 18.44 -8.35
N GLY A 106 7.23 18.89 -9.53
CA GLY A 106 7.93 19.92 -10.29
C GLY A 106 9.31 19.46 -10.77
N LEU A 107 9.52 18.15 -10.93
CA LEU A 107 10.81 17.53 -11.25
C LEU A 107 10.67 16.54 -12.41
N GLU A 108 11.59 16.60 -13.37
CA GLU A 108 11.68 15.58 -14.41
C GLU A 108 12.36 14.33 -13.83
N LEU A 109 11.67 13.19 -13.88
CA LEU A 109 12.17 11.95 -13.30
C LEU A 109 12.71 10.99 -14.35
N ILE A 110 12.28 11.13 -15.61
CA ILE A 110 12.67 10.25 -16.71
C ILE A 110 13.32 11.02 -17.85
N LYS A 111 14.57 10.67 -18.20
CA LYS A 111 15.19 11.04 -19.48
C LYS A 111 14.83 10.01 -20.54
N LYS A 112 14.30 10.47 -21.67
CA LYS A 112 13.99 9.63 -22.85
C LYS A 112 15.05 9.79 -23.92
N TYR A 113 15.36 8.69 -24.61
CA TYR A 113 16.23 8.69 -25.80
C TYR A 113 15.45 8.26 -27.04
N THR A 114 15.64 8.97 -28.14
CA THR A 114 15.01 8.68 -29.43
C THR A 114 16.06 8.26 -30.46
N GLY A 115 15.89 7.08 -31.06
CA GLY A 115 16.87 6.53 -32.02
C GLY A 115 16.36 5.29 -32.76
N GLY A 116 15.07 5.25 -33.12
CA GLY A 116 14.46 4.08 -33.76
C GLY A 116 14.56 2.84 -32.86
N ALA A 117 15.30 1.82 -33.30
CA ALA A 117 15.52 0.57 -32.54
C ALA A 117 16.15 0.79 -31.15
N ASN A 118 16.87 1.91 -30.94
CA ASN A 118 17.52 2.24 -29.66
C ASN A 118 16.74 3.26 -28.82
N SER A 119 15.42 3.35 -28.98
CA SER A 119 14.61 4.20 -28.11
C SER A 119 14.52 3.63 -26.70
N GLY A 120 14.64 4.47 -25.68
CA GLY A 120 14.65 4.03 -24.27
C GLY A 120 14.29 5.14 -23.29
N ALA A 121 14.30 4.78 -22.01
CA ALA A 121 14.03 5.67 -20.90
C ALA A 121 14.89 5.29 -19.69
N VAL A 122 15.49 6.29 -19.05
CA VAL A 122 16.30 6.11 -17.83
C VAL A 122 15.87 7.13 -16.78
N LEU A 123 16.15 6.83 -15.51
CA LEU A 123 15.95 7.79 -14.43
C LEU A 123 16.93 8.96 -14.56
N THR A 124 16.47 10.17 -14.22
CA THR A 124 17.36 11.29 -13.91
C THR A 124 18.16 11.00 -12.64
N ASP A 125 19.25 11.75 -12.40
CA ASP A 125 20.03 11.55 -11.19
C ASP A 125 19.23 11.95 -9.94
N ASP A 126 18.46 13.05 -10.03
CA ASP A 126 17.49 13.46 -9.00
C ASP A 126 16.46 12.35 -8.71
N ALA A 127 15.97 11.65 -9.74
CA ALA A 127 15.04 10.54 -9.56
C ALA A 127 15.69 9.36 -8.83
N LYS A 128 16.96 9.02 -9.14
CA LYS A 128 17.67 7.95 -8.44
C LYS A 128 17.85 8.28 -6.96
N GLU A 129 18.30 9.50 -6.66
CA GLU A 129 18.46 9.98 -5.28
C GLU A 129 17.13 9.94 -4.53
N LEU A 130 16.05 10.42 -5.16
CA LEU A 130 14.72 10.42 -4.56
C LEU A 130 14.17 9.01 -4.30
N LEU A 131 14.41 8.06 -5.21
CA LEU A 131 14.07 6.66 -5.02
C LEU A 131 14.84 6.03 -3.85
N ASP A 132 16.14 6.34 -3.73
CA ASP A 132 16.97 5.84 -2.63
C ASP A 132 16.54 6.41 -1.28
N ILE A 133 16.22 7.70 -1.21
CA ILE A 133 15.62 8.32 -0.02
C ILE A 133 14.31 7.62 0.36
N TYR A 134 13.42 7.37 -0.61
CA TYR A 134 12.16 6.66 -0.35
C TYR A 134 12.40 5.24 0.18
N ARG A 135 13.34 4.50 -0.41
CA ARG A 135 13.68 3.12 0.02
C ARG A 135 14.15 3.12 1.47
N GLN A 136 15.06 4.02 1.82
CA GLN A 136 15.59 4.12 3.18
C GLN A 136 14.49 4.52 4.17
N PHE A 137 13.71 5.56 3.86
CA PHE A 137 12.56 5.98 4.66
C PHE A 137 11.57 4.84 4.90
N LYS A 138 11.17 4.13 3.84
CA LYS A 138 10.20 3.03 3.92
C LYS A 138 10.73 1.90 4.81
N LYS A 139 12.01 1.55 4.68
CA LYS A 139 12.65 0.53 5.51
C LYS A 139 12.61 0.90 6.99
N ASP A 140 13.01 2.13 7.32
CA ASP A 140 13.08 2.59 8.71
C ASP A 140 11.69 2.74 9.33
N ALA A 141 10.71 3.20 8.54
CA ALA A 141 9.31 3.27 8.97
C ALA A 141 8.73 1.88 9.25
N ILE A 142 8.97 0.88 8.39
CA ILE A 142 8.50 -0.50 8.62
C ILE A 142 9.15 -1.08 9.89
N ASN A 143 10.47 -0.91 10.06
CA ASN A 143 11.17 -1.39 11.26
C ASN A 143 10.62 -0.76 12.55
N SER A 144 10.27 0.53 12.48
CA SER A 144 9.67 1.27 13.60
C SER A 144 8.29 0.71 13.92
N VAL A 145 7.45 0.47 12.90
CA VAL A 145 6.12 -0.13 13.10
C VAL A 145 6.21 -1.55 13.65
N ASP A 146 7.14 -2.36 13.16
CA ASP A 146 7.35 -3.72 13.67
C ASP A 146 7.82 -3.71 15.14
N SER A 147 8.69 -2.77 15.51
CA SER A 147 9.14 -2.58 16.89
C SER A 147 7.99 -2.13 17.81
N LEU A 148 7.18 -1.18 17.35
CA LEU A 148 5.98 -0.74 18.07
C LEU A 148 5.00 -1.90 18.23
N PHE A 149 4.73 -2.63 17.15
CA PHE A 149 3.86 -3.81 17.16
C PHE A 149 4.32 -4.82 18.21
N ALA A 150 5.61 -5.19 18.22
CA ALA A 150 6.17 -6.06 19.24
C ALA A 150 5.96 -5.50 20.66
N SER A 151 6.17 -4.21 20.87
CA SER A 151 6.05 -3.59 22.20
C SER A 151 4.63 -3.61 22.77
N TYR A 152 3.61 -3.39 21.93
CA TYR A 152 2.21 -3.34 22.35
C TYR A 152 1.58 -4.73 22.40
N PHE A 153 1.82 -5.56 21.38
CA PHE A 153 1.16 -6.86 21.27
C PHE A 153 1.84 -7.94 22.12
N ASN A 154 3.16 -7.89 22.35
CA ASN A 154 3.80 -8.85 23.26
C ASN A 154 3.30 -8.71 24.71
N LYS A 155 2.92 -7.49 25.15
CA LYS A 155 2.32 -7.28 26.48
C LYS A 155 0.94 -7.94 26.58
N PHE A 156 0.10 -7.73 25.56
CA PHE A 156 -1.22 -8.36 25.47
C PHE A 156 -1.11 -9.89 25.47
N LEU A 157 -0.16 -10.41 24.68
CA LEU A 157 0.06 -11.85 24.53
C LEU A 157 0.66 -12.50 25.79
N LYS A 158 1.61 -11.87 26.50
CA LYS A 158 2.17 -12.43 27.74
C LYS A 158 1.18 -12.50 28.91
N ASN A 159 0.23 -11.57 28.97
CA ASN A 159 -0.82 -11.58 30.00
C ASN A 159 -1.88 -12.68 29.76
N SER A 160 -1.80 -13.36 28.61
CA SER A 160 -2.74 -14.41 28.20
C SER A 160 -2.39 -15.80 28.72
N ASP A 161 -1.12 -16.04 29.05
CA ASP A 161 -0.57 -17.34 29.46
C ASP A 161 -0.61 -17.56 30.99
N ASN A 162 -1.01 -16.52 31.75
CA ASN A 162 -1.13 -16.54 33.21
C ASN A 162 -2.60 -16.60 33.71
N LEU A 163 -3.54 -17.04 32.85
CA LEU A 163 -4.97 -17.20 33.12
C LEU A 163 -5.45 -18.54 32.57
#